data_AF-W7BD63-F1
#
_entry.id   AF-W7BD63-F1
#
_cell.length_a   1.000
_cell.length_b   1.000
_cell.length_c   1.000
_cell.angle_alpha   90.00
_cell.angle_beta   90.00
_cell.angle_gamma   90.00
#
_symmetry.space_group_name_H-M   'P 1'
#
loop_
_entity.id
_entity.type
_entity.pdbx_description
1 polymer ?
#
loop_
_entity_poly.entity_id
_entity_poly.type
_entity_poly.pdbx_seq_one_letter_code
_entity_poly.pdbx_strand_id
1 'polypeptide(L)' 'MYLSTTAAELRQNTANYQIIDVRDAEDFKKGHIPAARNIPIHELGERFIELDPKIDYAIICYAGGRSEQASIFFKW' A
#
# COMPACT_ATOMS: atom_id res chain seq x y z
N MET A 1 -13.91 -6.65 6.48
CA MET A 1 -12.84 -7.18 7.35
C MET A 1 -11.59 -7.25 6.47
N TYR A 2 -10.51 -6.56 6.83
CA TYR A 2 -9.25 -6.56 6.07
C TYR A 2 -8.15 -7.15 6.94
N LEU A 3 -7.13 -7.74 6.30
CA LEU A 3 -5.92 -8.16 7.00
C LEU A 3 -5.08 -6.93 7.33
N SER A 4 -4.62 -6.81 8.56
CA SER A 4 -3.74 -5.74 9.03
C SER A 4 -2.43 -6.33 9.56
N THR A 5 -1.32 -5.65 9.33
CA THR A 5 -0.01 -6.03 9.86
C THR A 5 0.64 -4.84 10.58
N THR A 6 1.53 -5.12 11.53
CA THR A 6 2.32 -4.07 12.19
C THR A 6 3.53 -3.66 11.34
N ALA A 7 4.09 -2.49 11.62
CA ALA A 7 5.33 -2.06 10.96
C ALA A 7 6.51 -3.01 11.24
N ALA A 8 6.54 -3.66 12.42
CA ALA A 8 7.58 -4.62 12.77
C ALA A 8 7.48 -5.89 11.93
N GLU A 9 6.28 -6.44 11.79
CA GLU A 9 6.02 -7.62 10.96
C GLU A 9 6.27 -7.34 9.48
N LEU A 10 5.81 -6.19 8.97
CA LEU A 10 6.07 -5.79 7.59
C LEU A 10 7.57 -5.67 7.31
N ARG A 11 8.35 -5.11 8.23
CA ARG A 11 9.82 -5.00 8.08
C ARG A 11 10.52 -6.35 7.99
N GLN A 12 10.03 -7.36 8.71
CA GLN A 12 10.59 -8.71 8.69
C GLN A 12 10.20 -9.49 7.43
N ASN A 13 9.09 -9.11 6.80
CA ASN A 13 8.49 -9.81 5.67
C ASN A 13 8.42 -8.95 4.40
N THR A 14 9.25 -7.92 4.26
CA THR A 14 9.21 -7.00 3.11
C THR A 14 9.37 -7.70 1.77
N ALA A 15 10.07 -8.83 1.72
CA ALA A 15 10.24 -9.63 0.51
C ALA A 15 8.96 -10.38 0.07
N ASN A 16 8.00 -10.56 0.97
CA ASN A 16 6.77 -11.30 0.69
C ASN A 16 5.67 -10.39 0.12
N TYR A 17 5.83 -9.07 0.18
CA TYR A 17 4.81 -8.11 -0.21
C TYR A 17 5.35 -7.07 -1.16
N GLN A 18 4.58 -6.75 -2.20
CA GLN A 18 4.78 -5.49 -2.91
C GLN A 18 4.14 -4.36 -2.09
N ILE A 19 4.94 -3.39 -1.68
CA ILE A 19 4.44 -2.26 -0.89
C ILE A 19 3.80 -1.23 -1.81
N ILE A 20 2.54 -0.88 -1.53
CA ILE A 20 1.84 0.24 -2.16
C ILE A 20 1.68 1.35 -1.13
N ASP A 21 2.26 2.50 -1.43
CA ASP A 21 2.13 3.70 -0.61
C ASP A 21 1.02 4.60 -1.18
N VAL A 22 -0.06 4.76 -0.44
CA VAL A 22 -1.25 5.52 -0.86
C VAL A 22 -1.25 6.99 -0.40
N ARG A 23 -0.10 7.47 0.08
CA ARG A 23 0.11 8.90 0.34
C ARG A 23 0.25 9.68 -0.96
N ASP A 24 0.14 10.99 -0.85
CA ASP A 24 0.36 11.91 -1.95
C ASP A 24 1.80 11.84 -2.46
N ALA A 25 2.00 12.08 -3.75
CA ALA A 25 3.31 11.93 -4.39
C ALA A 25 4.39 12.82 -3.78
N GLU A 26 4.02 14.00 -3.26
CA GLU A 26 4.95 14.90 -2.57
C GLU A 26 5.47 14.31 -1.26
N ASP A 27 4.61 13.63 -0.50
CA ASP A 27 4.99 12.94 0.74
C ASP A 27 5.86 11.73 0.47
N PHE A 28 5.53 10.98 -0.58
CA PHE A 28 6.34 9.85 -1.04
C PHE A 28 7.75 10.30 -1.44
N LYS A 29 7.88 11.43 -2.16
CA LYS A 29 9.18 12.00 -2.57
C LYS A 29 10.04 12.45 -1.39
N LYS A 30 9.45 12.90 -0.28
CA LYS A 30 10.18 13.27 0.95
C LYS A 30 10.82 12.06 1.64
N GLY A 31 10.27 10.87 1.41
CA GLY A 31 10.80 9.62 1.94
C GLY A 31 9.76 8.49 1.88
N HIS A 32 10.24 7.30 1.52
CA HIS A 32 9.40 6.11 1.39
C HIS A 32 10.22 4.84 1.62
N ILE A 33 9.53 3.72 1.80
CA ILE A 33 10.17 2.40 1.93
C ILE A 33 10.78 2.03 0.57
N PRO A 34 12.04 1.57 0.50
CA PRO A 34 12.64 1.13 -0.75
C PRO A 34 11.78 0.10 -1.48
N ALA A 35 11.72 0.19 -2.81
CA ALA A 35 10.87 -0.63 -3.69
C ALA A 35 9.34 -0.46 -3.50
N ALA A 36 8.88 0.44 -2.62
CA ALA A 36 7.47 0.80 -2.57
C ALA A 36 7.05 1.49 -3.87
N ARG A 37 5.83 1.21 -4.32
CA ARG A 37 5.19 1.87 -5.45
C ARG A 37 4.18 2.88 -4.92
N ASN A 38 4.26 4.13 -5.36
CA ASN A 38 3.29 5.14 -4.98
C ASN A 38 2.06 5.09 -5.90
N ILE A 39 0.89 4.92 -5.29
CA ILE A 39 -0.42 5.06 -5.94
C ILE A 39 -1.29 5.85 -4.97
N PRO A 40 -1.32 7.19 -5.08
CA PRO A 40 -2.12 8.03 -4.20
C PRO A 40 -3.58 7.55 -4.15
N ILE A 41 -4.20 7.61 -2.97
CA ILE A 41 -5.54 7.03 -2.76
C ILE A 41 -6.60 7.56 -3.74
N HIS A 42 -6.48 8.83 -4.17
CA HIS A 42 -7.41 9.44 -5.12
C HIS A 42 -7.27 8.90 -6.55
N GLU A 43 -6.11 8.33 -6.91
CA GLU A 43 -5.86 7.67 -8.20
C GLU A 43 -6.16 6.17 -8.14
N LEU A 44 -6.23 5.59 -6.94
CA LEU A 44 -6.27 4.14 -6.75
C LEU A 44 -7.45 3.47 -7.48
N GLY A 45 -8.62 4.12 -7.54
CA GLY A 45 -9.79 3.57 -8.22
C GLY A 45 -9.57 3.32 -9.71
N GLU A 46 -8.82 4.18 -10.38
CA GLU A 46 -8.51 4.07 -11.81
C GLU A 46 -7.27 3.18 -12.04
N ARG A 47 -6.30 3.26 -11.13
CA ARG A 47 -4.99 2.60 -11.25
C ARG A 47 -4.94 1.20 -10.66
N PHE A 48 -5.99 0.76 -9.96
CA PHE A 48 -6.07 -0.58 -9.39
C PHE A 48 -5.90 -1.69 -10.45
N ILE A 49 -6.35 -1.44 -11.68
CA ILE A 49 -6.20 -2.36 -12.81
C ILE A 49 -4.74 -2.60 -13.23
N GLU A 50 -3.80 -1.77 -12.77
CA GLU A 50 -2.36 -1.95 -13.01
C GLU A 50 -1.71 -2.93 -12.02
N LEU A 51 -2.48 -3.47 -11.08
CA LEU A 51 -2.02 -4.38 -10.04
C LEU A 51 -2.32 -5.82 -10.43
N ASP A 52 -1.33 -6.69 -10.25
CA ASP A 52 -1.46 -8.11 -10.54
C ASP A 52 -2.19 -8.80 -9.37
N PRO A 53 -3.37 -9.41 -9.59
CA PRO A 53 -4.13 -10.06 -8.53
C PRO A 53 -3.42 -11.27 -7.90
N LYS A 54 -2.29 -11.73 -8.45
CA LYS A 54 -1.49 -12.83 -7.89
C LYS A 54 -0.42 -12.37 -6.89
N ILE A 55 -0.23 -11.07 -6.74
CA ILE A 55 0.78 -10.50 -5.84
C ILE A 55 0.12 -10.11 -4.51
N ASP A 56 0.75 -10.47 -3.41
CA ASP A 56 0.37 -9.97 -2.09
C ASP A 56 0.84 -8.52 -1.90
N TYR A 57 -0.10 -7.63 -1.62
CA TYR A 57 0.17 -6.20 -1.45
C TYR A 57 0.11 -5.76 0.01
N ALA A 58 1.11 -5.00 0.45
CA ALA A 58 1.07 -4.29 1.72
C ALA A 58 0.74 -2.82 1.46
N ILE A 59 -0.46 -2.39 1.86
CA ILE A 59 -0.94 -1.01 1.67
C ILE A 59 -0.56 -0.16 2.87
N ILE A 60 0.20 0.91 2.65
CA ILE A 60 0.66 1.80 3.73
C ILE A 60 0.21 3.23 3.52
N CYS A 61 0.06 3.95 4.63
CA CYS A 61 -0.07 5.40 4.66
C CYS A 61 0.57 5.96 5.95
N TYR A 62 0.32 7.22 6.29
CA TYR A 62 0.89 7.82 7.51
C TYR A 62 0.38 7.20 8.81
N ALA A 63 -0.95 7.03 8.95
CA ALA A 63 -1.58 6.73 10.25
C ALA A 63 -2.71 5.68 10.16
N GLY A 64 -2.74 4.89 9.09
CA GLY A 64 -3.71 3.80 8.90
C GLY A 64 -5.01 4.19 8.18
N GLY A 65 -5.50 5.43 8.28
CA GLY A 65 -6.82 5.80 7.75
C GLY A 65 -6.96 5.65 6.23
N ARG A 66 -5.97 6.09 5.45
CA ARG A 66 -6.01 5.94 3.97
C ARG A 66 -5.77 4.49 3.53
N SER A 67 -4.89 3.76 4.21
CA SER A 67 -4.65 2.35 3.89
C SER A 67 -5.87 1.48 4.22
N GLU A 68 -6.62 1.81 5.28
CA GLU A 68 -7.91 1.18 5.57
C GLU A 68 -8.91 1.42 4.42
N GLN A 69 -9.07 2.67 3.97
CA GLN A 69 -9.96 3.00 2.85
C GLN A 69 -9.53 2.29 1.56
N ALA A 70 -8.22 2.26 1.27
CA ALA A 70 -7.66 1.59 0.13
C ALA A 70 -7.85 0.06 0.16
N SER A 71 -7.91 -0.56 1.36
CA SER A 71 -8.09 -2.01 1.49
C SER A 71 -9.37 -2.54 0.83
N ILE A 72 -10.38 -1.68 0.62
CA ILE A 72 -11.66 -2.03 -0.02
C ILE A 72 -11.46 -2.51 -1.47
N PHE A 73 -10.42 -2.02 -2.15
CA PHE A 73 -10.09 -2.40 -3.51
C PHE A 73 -9.41 -3.78 -3.58
N PHE A 74 -8.65 -4.13 -2.55
CA PHE A 74 -7.91 -5.39 -2.45
C PHE A 74 -8.79 -6.43 -1.75
N LYS A 75 -9.63 -7.10 -2.53
CA LYS A 75 -10.41 -8.25 -2.04
C LYS A 75 -9.50 -9.49 -2.01
N TRP A 76 -9.27 -9.97 -0.80
CA TRP A 76 -8.49 -11.16 -0.44
C TRP A 76 -9.28 -12.45 -0.68
#